data_AF-A0AAD7RFT0-F1
#
_entry.id   AF-A0AAD7RFT0-F1
#
_cell.length_a   1.000
_cell.length_b   1.000
_cell.length_c   1.000
_cell.angle_alpha   90.00
_cell.angle_beta   90.00
_cell.angle_gamma   90.00
#
_symmetry.space_group_name_H-M   'P 1'
#
loop_
_entity.id
_entity.type
_entity.pdbx_description
1 polymer ?
#
loop_
_entity_poly.entity_id
_entity_poly.type
_entity_poly.pdbx_seq_one_letter_code
_entity_poly.pdbx_strand_id
1 'polypeptide(L)'
;MGESGTGGASSGPSAYNNNHVDSGNAGGGGGSSGSRFSIGKKPRFSTYNSLLATYRSNHSNHAGPNHAYGQPRQQKQQLQQTLAAPEEELLQQFKREEVSATGGFSAHYLSMFLLTTACLFFLLLGLMYLRMRGSGATEVDVAIKNHPFGVEFDKSFDSNEKDTILKVLLHLHDHLAKIAGEHDCGDHSRHPNRSLLVSEASEYLMLYGPEYEDLFATSLEWVIKSGEDVGIRLLGSDPEEPVTDFSEITHLESTHPKMSFICRFRRAFFTVIHRVLLCIAGVAVVLGVLYYMKYRWRKEEEETRQMYDMVEKIIDVLRSHSEAAQENKDLQPYLPIPHVRDSLVQPQERKKMKKVWERAVTFLSANESRIRTETQRIGGADFLVWRWIQPSLTCDKISIIPAKVWQGKAFPLDRRNSPPNSLTPCLKIRNMFDPIMEVGENWHLAIHEAILEKCSDNDGIVHIAVDKNSREGCVYVKCLSAEHSGKAFKALHGSWFDGKLVTVKYLRLDRYHQRFPQAVGCITPLKPSSKHMNTMAHLRHRTSTSNKLGFS
;
A
#
# COMPACT_ATOMS: atom_id res chain seq x y z
N MET A 1 66.46 9.42 15.83
CA MET A 1 65.30 8.54 16.06
C MET A 1 64.11 9.22 15.42
N GLY A 2 63.44 8.57 14.48
CA GLY A 2 62.39 9.19 13.66
C GLY A 2 60.98 9.01 14.23
N GLU A 3 60.11 9.94 13.82
CA GLU A 3 58.65 9.83 13.66
C GLU A 3 57.82 9.29 14.85
N SER A 4 56.81 10.00 15.34
CA SER A 4 55.58 10.31 14.59
C SER A 4 54.57 11.06 15.47
N GLY A 5 53.55 11.69 14.87
CA GLY A 5 52.30 12.04 15.55
C GLY A 5 51.91 13.53 15.58
N THR A 6 51.24 14.00 14.53
CA THR A 6 50.44 15.24 14.53
C THR A 6 48.98 14.91 14.23
N GLY A 7 48.06 15.37 15.08
CA GLY A 7 46.62 15.22 14.87
C GLY A 7 45.98 16.41 14.13
N GLY A 8 44.68 16.31 13.84
CA GLY A 8 43.89 17.40 13.25
C GLY A 8 42.71 16.86 12.44
N ALA A 9 41.51 17.39 12.64
CA ALA A 9 40.27 16.84 12.12
C ALA A 9 39.65 17.64 10.96
N SER A 10 38.66 17.01 10.32
CA SER A 10 37.56 17.60 9.52
C SER A 10 37.85 18.27 8.17
N SER A 11 37.39 17.63 7.09
CA SER A 11 36.50 18.22 6.06
C SER A 11 36.10 17.14 5.04
N GLY A 12 34.84 17.13 4.57
CA GLY A 12 34.36 16.22 3.53
C GLY A 12 34.29 16.89 2.14
N PRO A 13 34.41 16.15 1.02
CA PRO A 13 34.39 16.73 -0.31
C PRO A 13 33.01 16.80 -0.97
N SER A 14 32.81 17.94 -1.61
CA SER A 14 31.82 18.36 -2.61
C SER A 14 31.49 17.36 -3.73
N ALA A 15 30.26 17.47 -4.26
CA ALA A 15 29.86 16.96 -5.58
C ALA A 15 29.41 18.12 -6.52
N TYR A 16 29.66 17.90 -7.82
CA TYR A 16 29.76 18.85 -8.94
C TYR A 16 28.56 19.76 -9.31
N ASN A 17 28.90 20.84 -10.03
CA ASN A 17 28.03 21.82 -10.72
C ASN A 17 27.65 21.39 -12.16
N ASN A 18 26.50 21.91 -12.66
CA ASN A 18 26.27 22.52 -14.00
C ASN A 18 24.77 22.89 -14.14
N ASN A 19 24.37 24.17 -14.35
CA ASN A 19 24.35 24.96 -15.60
C ASN A 19 23.28 24.48 -16.62
N HIS A 20 22.43 25.29 -17.30
CA HIS A 20 22.20 26.76 -17.28
C HIS A 20 20.88 27.16 -18.04
N VAL A 21 20.02 27.99 -17.43
CA VAL A 21 19.16 29.10 -18.00
C VAL A 21 17.96 28.90 -18.97
N ASP A 22 16.92 29.70 -18.67
CA ASP A 22 15.70 30.05 -19.44
C ASP A 22 15.91 31.03 -20.63
N SER A 23 15.08 30.88 -21.67
CA SER A 23 14.47 31.96 -22.50
C SER A 23 13.54 31.30 -23.54
N GLY A 24 12.45 31.88 -24.04
CA GLY A 24 11.88 33.21 -23.81
C GLY A 24 11.25 33.79 -25.11
N ASN A 25 10.00 34.24 -25.01
CA ASN A 25 9.28 35.12 -25.97
C ASN A 25 8.44 34.51 -27.12
N ALA A 26 7.56 35.36 -27.70
CA ALA A 26 6.31 35.00 -28.37
C ALA A 26 6.13 35.53 -29.81
N GLY A 27 5.09 35.04 -30.51
CA GLY A 27 4.19 35.91 -31.30
C GLY A 27 4.06 35.70 -32.83
N GLY A 28 2.87 35.22 -33.27
CA GLY A 28 2.26 35.46 -34.61
C GLY A 28 2.90 34.79 -35.85
N GLY A 29 2.18 34.47 -36.93
CA GLY A 29 0.72 34.50 -37.19
C GLY A 29 0.38 34.26 -38.68
N GLY A 30 -0.71 33.53 -38.97
CA GLY A 30 -1.26 33.29 -40.33
C GLY A 30 -0.59 32.18 -41.15
N GLY A 31 -1.28 31.36 -41.96
CA GLY A 31 -2.73 31.20 -42.15
C GLY A 31 -3.09 30.18 -43.26
N SER A 32 -4.38 29.82 -43.34
CA SER A 32 -5.09 29.15 -44.48
C SER A 32 -5.18 27.60 -44.56
N SER A 33 -6.43 27.12 -44.42
CA SER A 33 -7.09 26.02 -45.17
C SER A 33 -6.97 24.54 -44.72
N GLY A 34 -8.09 23.80 -44.75
CA GLY A 34 -8.10 22.32 -44.75
C GLY A 34 -9.03 21.59 -43.75
N SER A 35 -10.35 21.82 -43.78
CA SER A 35 -11.42 21.16 -43.02
C SER A 35 -11.23 19.70 -42.50
N ARG A 36 -11.75 19.39 -41.29
CA ARG A 36 -12.97 18.55 -41.05
C ARG A 36 -13.31 18.32 -39.55
N PHE A 37 -14.55 18.68 -39.18
CA PHE A 37 -15.42 18.14 -38.11
C PHE A 37 -14.89 17.76 -36.71
N SER A 38 -14.88 18.78 -35.82
CA SER A 38 -15.68 18.88 -34.58
C SER A 38 -15.89 17.68 -33.61
N ILE A 39 -15.47 17.91 -32.35
CA ILE A 39 -16.23 17.78 -31.07
C ILE A 39 -16.85 16.40 -30.72
N GLY A 40 -16.71 15.82 -29.52
CA GLY A 40 -16.00 16.24 -28.31
C GLY A 40 -16.81 16.09 -27.00
N LYS A 41 -16.20 15.41 -26.01
CA LYS A 41 -16.47 15.45 -24.53
C LYS A 41 -17.65 14.64 -23.92
N LYS A 42 -17.21 13.52 -23.29
CA LYS A 42 -17.46 13.04 -21.90
C LYS A 42 -18.89 12.75 -21.36
N PRO A 43 -19.04 11.77 -20.43
CA PRO A 43 -20.31 11.13 -20.11
C PRO A 43 -20.91 11.49 -18.73
N ARG A 44 -22.19 11.15 -18.51
CA ARG A 44 -22.81 10.99 -17.18
C ARG A 44 -24.07 10.09 -17.20
N PHE A 45 -24.12 9.15 -16.24
CA PHE A 45 -25.28 8.47 -15.61
C PHE A 45 -26.28 7.60 -16.42
N SER A 46 -26.24 6.29 -16.11
CA SER A 46 -27.33 5.46 -15.52
C SER A 46 -28.70 5.30 -16.22
N THR A 47 -28.90 4.10 -16.78
CA THR A 47 -29.99 3.14 -16.50
C THR A 47 -31.45 3.63 -16.41
N TYR A 48 -32.31 3.15 -17.33
CA TYR A 48 -33.55 2.38 -17.05
C TYR A 48 -34.16 1.81 -18.36
N ASN A 49 -35.21 0.99 -18.24
CA ASN A 49 -35.96 0.22 -19.26
C ASN A 49 -35.28 -1.11 -19.69
N SER A 50 -35.88 -2.31 -19.70
CA SER A 50 -37.26 -2.85 -19.70
C SER A 50 -37.87 -3.18 -21.08
N LEU A 51 -38.17 -4.48 -21.25
CA LEU A 51 -39.16 -5.15 -22.12
C LEU A 51 -38.81 -5.51 -23.59
N LEU A 52 -38.84 -6.85 -23.82
CA LEU A 52 -39.32 -7.63 -25.00
C LEU A 52 -38.67 -7.39 -26.39
N ALA A 53 -38.50 -8.40 -27.26
CA ALA A 53 -39.48 -9.45 -27.58
C ALA A 53 -38.91 -10.73 -28.25
N THR A 54 -39.60 -11.86 -27.97
CA THR A 54 -39.93 -13.01 -28.85
C THR A 54 -38.87 -13.76 -29.69
N TYR A 55 -38.82 -15.09 -29.49
CA TYR A 55 -39.15 -16.05 -30.58
C TYR A 55 -39.91 -17.29 -30.06
N ARG A 56 -40.68 -17.94 -30.94
CA ARG A 56 -41.57 -19.12 -30.74
C ARG A 56 -40.76 -20.44 -30.97
N SER A 57 -41.22 -21.69 -30.73
CA SER A 57 -42.59 -22.27 -30.67
C SER A 57 -42.65 -23.72 -30.13
N ASN A 58 -43.88 -24.23 -29.92
CA ASN A 58 -44.41 -25.61 -30.14
C ASN A 58 -44.61 -26.67 -29.02
N HIS A 59 -45.91 -27.00 -28.77
CA HIS A 59 -46.58 -28.32 -28.58
C HIS A 59 -46.20 -29.29 -27.40
N SER A 60 -47.09 -30.10 -26.77
CA SER A 60 -48.57 -30.21 -26.75
C SER A 60 -49.14 -31.27 -25.74
N ASN A 61 -50.31 -31.00 -25.16
CA ASN A 61 -51.46 -31.90 -24.80
C ASN A 61 -51.54 -32.88 -23.57
N HIS A 62 -52.79 -33.00 -23.07
CA HIS A 62 -53.44 -34.07 -22.23
C HIS A 62 -53.01 -34.24 -20.74
N ALA A 63 -53.85 -34.65 -19.77
CA ALA A 63 -55.33 -34.67 -19.57
C ALA A 63 -55.64 -34.87 -18.04
N GLY A 64 -56.85 -34.58 -17.54
CA GLY A 64 -57.28 -34.82 -16.12
C GLY A 64 -58.12 -36.10 -15.94
N PRO A 65 -59.08 -36.20 -14.98
CA PRO A 65 -59.24 -35.53 -13.66
C PRO A 65 -59.81 -36.45 -12.51
N ASN A 66 -60.08 -35.90 -11.31
CA ASN A 66 -61.12 -36.35 -10.31
C ASN A 66 -60.94 -37.71 -9.56
N HIS A 67 -61.52 -38.02 -8.38
CA HIS A 67 -62.32 -37.30 -7.35
C HIS A 67 -62.36 -38.08 -5.99
N ALA A 68 -63.02 -37.47 -4.98
CA ALA A 68 -63.61 -38.07 -3.75
C ALA A 68 -62.70 -38.49 -2.56
N TYR A 69 -63.13 -38.54 -1.30
CA TYR A 69 -64.04 -37.78 -0.39
C TYR A 69 -64.12 -38.63 0.90
N GLY A 70 -63.94 -38.08 2.11
CA GLY A 70 -64.09 -38.88 3.35
C GLY A 70 -63.58 -38.25 4.65
N GLN A 71 -64.50 -37.73 5.46
CA GLN A 71 -64.38 -37.37 6.89
C GLN A 71 -65.56 -38.07 7.63
N PRO A 72 -65.75 -38.04 8.98
CA PRO A 72 -65.13 -37.19 10.02
C PRO A 72 -64.82 -37.84 11.41
N ARG A 73 -64.25 -37.02 12.33
CA ARG A 73 -64.46 -37.01 13.82
C ARG A 73 -64.04 -38.28 14.63
N GLN A 74 -63.39 -38.21 15.80
CA GLN A 74 -63.03 -37.10 16.71
C GLN A 74 -61.48 -37.07 16.91
N GLN A 75 -60.80 -36.46 17.90
CA GLN A 75 -61.24 -35.81 19.15
C GLN A 75 -60.41 -34.57 19.58
N LYS A 76 -59.77 -34.57 20.75
CA LYS A 76 -59.27 -33.40 21.47
C LYS A 76 -58.16 -33.79 22.47
N GLN A 77 -57.20 -32.88 22.69
CA GLN A 77 -56.13 -32.88 23.72
C GLN A 77 -54.79 -33.60 23.43
N GLN A 78 -53.95 -32.97 22.60
CA GLN A 78 -52.52 -32.77 22.90
C GLN A 78 -51.96 -31.57 22.09
N LEU A 79 -52.44 -30.36 22.42
CA LEU A 79 -52.01 -29.11 21.77
C LEU A 79 -50.87 -28.46 22.58
N GLN A 80 -49.64 -28.99 22.50
CA GLN A 80 -48.43 -28.28 22.94
C GLN A 80 -47.11 -28.88 22.39
N GLN A 81 -47.01 -29.19 21.10
CA GLN A 81 -45.72 -29.25 20.36
C GLN A 81 -45.96 -29.53 18.87
N THR A 82 -44.94 -29.28 18.04
CA THR A 82 -44.86 -29.62 16.60
C THR A 82 -45.70 -28.74 15.66
N LEU A 83 -45.24 -27.49 15.45
CA LEU A 83 -45.60 -26.67 14.29
C LEU A 83 -44.46 -25.69 13.94
N ALA A 84 -43.27 -26.24 13.64
CA ALA A 84 -42.09 -25.47 13.21
C ALA A 84 -41.03 -26.37 12.51
N ALA A 85 -41.40 -27.03 11.42
CA ALA A 85 -40.46 -27.72 10.51
C ALA A 85 -41.11 -27.92 9.13
N PRO A 86 -40.88 -26.99 8.19
CA PRO A 86 -40.34 -27.42 6.89
C PRO A 86 -39.34 -26.45 6.23
N GLU A 87 -38.84 -25.41 6.93
CA GLU A 87 -37.83 -24.49 6.36
C GLU A 87 -36.39 -25.00 6.52
N GLU A 88 -36.07 -25.78 7.56
CA GLU A 88 -34.69 -26.27 7.76
C GLU A 88 -34.26 -27.34 6.74
N GLU A 89 -35.18 -28.16 6.22
CA GLU A 89 -34.84 -29.14 5.17
C GLU A 89 -34.53 -28.47 3.83
N LEU A 90 -35.25 -27.40 3.46
CA LEU A 90 -34.93 -26.61 2.27
C LEU A 90 -33.61 -25.84 2.42
N LEU A 91 -33.34 -25.28 3.61
CA LEU A 91 -32.04 -24.67 3.90
C LEU A 91 -30.90 -25.69 3.91
N GLN A 92 -31.13 -26.94 4.33
CA GLN A 92 -30.15 -28.02 4.15
C GLN A 92 -29.98 -28.41 2.69
N GLN A 93 -31.03 -28.41 1.87
CA GLN A 93 -30.94 -28.75 0.45
C GLN A 93 -30.16 -27.69 -0.35
N PHE A 94 -30.33 -26.40 -0.06
CA PHE A 94 -29.47 -25.33 -0.61
C PHE A 94 -28.05 -25.31 -0.04
N LYS A 95 -27.81 -25.93 1.12
CA LYS A 95 -26.48 -26.03 1.75
C LYS A 95 -25.72 -27.32 1.35
N ARG A 96 -26.34 -28.22 0.57
CA ARG A 96 -25.75 -29.53 0.20
C ARG A 96 -25.06 -29.57 -1.16
N GLU A 97 -25.06 -28.48 -1.93
CA GLU A 97 -24.16 -28.33 -3.09
C GLU A 97 -22.75 -27.88 -2.70
N GLU A 98 -22.51 -27.48 -1.44
CA GLU A 98 -21.16 -27.35 -0.90
C GLU A 98 -20.80 -28.55 -0.02
N VAL A 99 -19.60 -29.10 -0.27
CA VAL A 99 -18.94 -30.19 0.48
C VAL A 99 -19.46 -31.62 0.24
N SER A 100 -19.18 -32.15 -0.96
CA SER A 100 -18.45 -33.43 -1.08
C SER A 100 -17.87 -33.65 -2.49
N ALA A 101 -16.74 -33.01 -2.75
CA ALA A 101 -15.77 -33.46 -3.75
C ALA A 101 -14.36 -33.28 -3.20
N THR A 102 -13.72 -34.40 -2.86
CA THR A 102 -12.31 -34.47 -2.50
C THR A 102 -11.46 -33.89 -3.66
N GLY A 103 -10.75 -32.78 -3.43
CA GLY A 103 -9.72 -32.30 -4.37
C GLY A 103 -10.22 -31.73 -5.71
N GLY A 104 -11.34 -31.00 -5.73
CA GLY A 104 -11.83 -30.31 -6.93
C GLY A 104 -10.94 -29.13 -7.37
N PHE A 105 -9.83 -29.39 -8.07
CA PHE A 105 -9.14 -28.36 -8.86
C PHE A 105 -10.14 -27.78 -9.86
N SER A 106 -10.36 -26.45 -9.85
CA SER A 106 -11.25 -25.85 -10.85
C SER A 106 -10.70 -26.11 -12.26
N ALA A 107 -11.58 -26.42 -13.21
CA ALA A 107 -11.17 -26.69 -14.59
C ALA A 107 -10.37 -25.51 -15.20
N HIS A 108 -10.59 -24.29 -14.71
CA HIS A 108 -9.83 -23.11 -15.06
C HIS A 108 -8.37 -23.16 -14.56
N TYR A 109 -8.11 -23.59 -13.32
CA TYR A 109 -6.74 -23.79 -12.83
C TYR A 109 -6.04 -24.93 -13.58
N LEU A 110 -6.77 -26.00 -13.90
CA LEU A 110 -6.25 -27.15 -14.65
C LEU A 110 -5.87 -26.73 -16.09
N SER A 111 -6.74 -26.00 -16.79
CA SER A 111 -6.47 -25.44 -18.12
C SER A 111 -5.31 -24.45 -18.12
N MET A 112 -5.26 -23.54 -17.14
CA MET A 112 -4.17 -22.56 -17.00
C MET A 112 -2.82 -23.24 -16.68
N PHE A 113 -2.82 -24.29 -15.85
CA PHE A 113 -1.62 -25.09 -15.57
C PHE A 113 -1.13 -25.81 -16.84
N LEU A 114 -2.02 -26.42 -17.61
CA LEU A 114 -1.66 -27.06 -18.88
C LEU A 114 -1.12 -26.06 -19.91
N LEU A 115 -1.68 -24.85 -20.01
CA LEU A 115 -1.17 -23.80 -20.90
C LEU A 115 0.21 -23.28 -20.46
N THR A 116 0.42 -23.06 -19.16
CA THR A 116 1.70 -22.58 -18.64
C THR A 116 2.80 -23.64 -18.76
N THR A 117 2.49 -24.91 -18.46
CA THR A 117 3.44 -26.03 -18.67
C THR A 117 3.76 -26.24 -20.15
N ALA A 118 2.80 -26.15 -21.06
CA ALA A 118 3.05 -26.20 -22.50
C ALA A 118 3.94 -25.04 -22.97
N CYS A 119 3.68 -23.81 -22.50
CA CYS A 119 4.50 -22.65 -22.81
C CYS A 119 5.95 -22.81 -22.32
N LEU A 120 6.13 -23.24 -21.06
CA LEU A 120 7.46 -23.56 -20.50
C LEU A 120 8.17 -24.67 -21.26
N PHE A 121 7.45 -25.72 -21.69
CA PHE A 121 8.00 -26.79 -22.51
C PHE A 121 8.52 -26.28 -23.86
N PHE A 122 7.75 -25.48 -24.59
CA PHE A 122 8.21 -24.89 -25.86
C PHE A 122 9.35 -23.88 -25.68
N LEU A 123 9.38 -23.12 -24.58
CA LEU A 123 10.49 -22.23 -24.24
C LEU A 123 11.78 -23.02 -23.93
N LEU A 124 11.69 -24.12 -23.17
CA LEU A 124 12.81 -25.01 -22.90
C LEU A 124 13.31 -25.69 -24.18
N LEU A 125 12.40 -26.18 -25.04
CA LEU A 125 12.76 -26.70 -26.37
C LEU A 125 13.45 -25.64 -27.24
N GLY A 126 12.95 -24.40 -27.24
CA GLY A 126 13.55 -23.29 -27.99
C GLY A 126 14.96 -22.95 -27.51
N LEU A 127 15.16 -22.82 -26.19
CA LEU A 127 16.48 -22.59 -25.58
C LEU A 127 17.45 -23.76 -25.84
N MET A 128 16.96 -24.99 -25.77
CA MET A 128 17.74 -26.19 -26.08
C MET A 128 18.10 -26.25 -27.56
N TYR A 129 17.17 -25.91 -28.47
CA TYR A 129 17.41 -25.84 -29.91
C TYR A 129 18.46 -24.78 -30.28
N LEU A 130 18.33 -23.56 -29.73
CA LEU A 130 19.31 -22.49 -29.92
C LEU A 130 20.71 -22.92 -29.45
N ARG A 131 20.80 -23.60 -28.29
CA ARG A 131 22.07 -24.13 -27.77
C ARG A 131 22.61 -25.33 -28.56
N MET A 132 21.76 -26.17 -29.15
CA MET A 132 22.18 -27.28 -30.02
C MET A 132 22.62 -26.83 -31.41
N ARG A 133 21.99 -25.77 -31.97
CA ARG A 133 22.32 -25.25 -33.30
C ARG A 133 23.69 -24.56 -33.34
N GLY A 134 24.14 -24.02 -32.20
CA GLY A 134 25.53 -23.67 -31.97
C GLY A 134 25.69 -22.37 -31.19
N SER A 135 26.71 -22.34 -30.34
CA SER A 135 27.30 -21.10 -29.83
C SER A 135 28.33 -20.56 -30.84
N GLY A 136 27.93 -20.48 -32.12
CA GLY A 136 28.76 -20.04 -33.23
C GLY A 136 28.23 -18.72 -33.77
N ALA A 137 29.12 -17.72 -33.83
CA ALA A 137 28.90 -16.37 -34.35
C ALA A 137 27.72 -15.58 -33.72
N THR A 138 28.05 -14.58 -32.90
CA THR A 138 27.40 -13.27 -33.08
C THR A 138 27.52 -12.88 -34.55
N GLU A 139 26.46 -12.31 -35.14
CA GLU A 139 26.41 -11.92 -36.56
C GLU A 139 27.65 -11.12 -36.98
N VAL A 140 28.62 -11.80 -37.59
CA VAL A 140 29.66 -11.19 -38.42
C VAL A 140 29.23 -11.46 -39.85
N ASP A 141 29.12 -10.38 -40.61
CA ASP A 141 28.63 -10.34 -41.98
C ASP A 141 29.31 -11.44 -42.81
N VAL A 142 28.52 -12.38 -43.37
CA VAL A 142 29.03 -13.33 -44.36
C VAL A 142 29.14 -12.59 -45.70
N ALA A 143 30.10 -11.68 -45.75
CA ALA A 143 30.58 -11.10 -46.98
C ALA A 143 31.20 -12.23 -47.80
N ILE A 144 30.55 -12.57 -48.91
CA ILE A 144 31.09 -13.50 -49.91
C ILE A 144 32.28 -12.79 -50.57
N LYS A 145 33.46 -12.84 -49.93
CA LYS A 145 34.73 -12.44 -50.53
C LYS A 145 35.01 -13.41 -51.67
N ASN A 146 35.05 -12.89 -52.90
CA ASN A 146 35.59 -13.66 -54.02
C ASN A 146 37.09 -13.88 -53.76
N HIS A 147 37.48 -15.15 -53.61
CA HIS A 147 38.82 -15.65 -53.29
C HIS A 147 39.32 -15.33 -51.84
N PRO A 148 39.73 -16.35 -51.03
CA PRO A 148 40.14 -16.14 -49.63
C PRO A 148 41.45 -15.39 -49.43
N PHE A 149 42.41 -15.49 -50.36
CA PHE A 149 43.82 -15.24 -50.03
C PHE A 149 44.33 -13.80 -50.32
N GLY A 150 43.48 -12.93 -50.89
CA GLY A 150 43.86 -11.55 -51.25
C GLY A 150 44.77 -11.41 -52.49
N VAL A 151 44.85 -10.18 -53.03
CA VAL A 151 45.47 -9.88 -54.34
C VAL A 151 47.00 -10.03 -54.44
N GLU A 152 47.70 -10.27 -53.32
CA GLU A 152 49.14 -10.57 -53.32
C GLU A 152 49.41 -12.07 -53.43
N PHE A 153 48.74 -12.88 -52.61
CA PHE A 153 48.80 -14.34 -52.67
C PHE A 153 48.28 -14.87 -54.01
N ASP A 154 47.30 -14.18 -54.60
CA ASP A 154 46.76 -14.51 -55.92
C ASP A 154 47.82 -14.41 -57.05
N LYS A 155 48.92 -13.69 -56.84
CA LYS A 155 50.02 -13.50 -57.81
C LYS A 155 51.24 -14.38 -57.55
N SER A 156 51.38 -14.93 -56.34
CA SER A 156 52.59 -15.67 -55.93
C SER A 156 52.51 -17.19 -56.15
N PHE A 157 51.31 -17.73 -56.40
CA PHE A 157 51.06 -19.17 -56.56
C PHE A 157 50.27 -19.49 -57.83
N ASP A 158 50.53 -20.65 -58.42
CA ASP A 158 49.76 -21.18 -59.55
C ASP A 158 48.40 -21.74 -59.10
N SER A 159 47.48 -21.92 -60.05
CA SER A 159 46.12 -22.40 -59.78
C SER A 159 46.09 -23.81 -59.15
N ASN A 160 47.10 -24.65 -59.40
CA ASN A 160 47.21 -25.97 -58.79
C ASN A 160 47.69 -25.88 -57.33
N GLU A 161 48.69 -25.04 -57.06
CA GLU A 161 49.23 -24.82 -55.70
C GLU A 161 48.16 -24.24 -54.76
N LYS A 162 47.34 -23.29 -55.24
CA LYS A 162 46.21 -22.73 -54.48
C LYS A 162 45.18 -23.79 -54.09
N ASP A 163 44.86 -24.72 -55.01
CA ASP A 163 43.93 -25.82 -54.75
C ASP A 163 44.52 -26.82 -53.74
N THR A 164 45.82 -27.12 -53.82
CA THR A 164 46.50 -27.94 -52.80
C THR A 164 46.57 -27.25 -51.43
N ILE A 165 46.85 -25.95 -51.35
CA ILE A 165 46.81 -25.18 -50.08
C ILE A 165 45.39 -25.18 -49.47
N LEU A 166 44.34 -25.00 -50.29
CA LEU A 166 42.96 -25.13 -49.83
C LEU A 166 42.67 -26.53 -49.26
N LYS A 167 43.15 -27.59 -49.91
CA LYS A 167 43.01 -28.97 -49.44
C LYS A 167 43.79 -29.22 -48.14
N VAL A 168 45.04 -28.74 -48.03
CA VAL A 168 45.86 -28.81 -46.80
C VAL A 168 45.09 -28.19 -45.63
N LEU A 169 44.63 -26.94 -45.78
CA LEU A 169 43.88 -26.22 -44.75
C LEU A 169 42.56 -26.92 -44.39
N LEU A 170 41.83 -27.46 -45.38
CA LEU A 170 40.57 -28.18 -45.17
C LEU A 170 40.77 -29.51 -44.41
N HIS A 171 41.78 -30.30 -44.80
CA HIS A 171 42.11 -31.56 -44.13
C HIS A 171 42.62 -31.34 -42.70
N LEU A 172 43.49 -30.34 -42.51
CA LEU A 172 43.97 -29.92 -41.20
C LEU A 172 42.81 -29.45 -40.31
N HIS A 173 41.92 -28.60 -40.84
CA HIS A 173 40.74 -28.14 -40.11
C HIS A 173 39.82 -29.29 -39.70
N ASP A 174 39.45 -30.22 -40.59
CA ASP A 174 38.55 -31.33 -40.22
C ASP A 174 39.17 -32.28 -39.19
N HIS A 175 40.49 -32.49 -39.26
CA HIS A 175 41.23 -33.30 -38.30
C HIS A 175 41.31 -32.64 -36.92
N LEU A 176 41.72 -31.37 -36.85
CA LEU A 176 41.76 -30.60 -35.59
C LEU A 176 40.36 -30.44 -35.00
N ALA A 177 39.33 -30.21 -35.83
CA ALA A 177 37.94 -30.13 -35.39
C ALA A 177 37.45 -31.47 -34.82
N LYS A 178 37.88 -32.61 -35.39
CA LYS A 178 37.59 -33.94 -34.84
C LYS A 178 38.28 -34.15 -33.49
N ILE A 179 39.58 -33.86 -33.36
CA ILE A 179 40.31 -34.00 -32.09
C ILE A 179 39.69 -33.12 -30.99
N ALA A 180 39.48 -31.83 -31.26
CA ALA A 180 38.84 -30.93 -30.31
C ALA A 180 37.40 -31.35 -29.99
N GLY A 181 36.69 -31.96 -30.95
CA GLY A 181 35.35 -32.53 -30.74
C GLY A 181 35.35 -33.79 -29.87
N GLU A 182 36.36 -34.66 -30.01
CA GLU A 182 36.52 -35.87 -29.19
C GLU A 182 37.03 -35.54 -27.77
N HIS A 183 37.93 -34.56 -27.62
CA HIS A 183 38.34 -34.03 -26.32
C HIS A 183 37.15 -33.42 -25.54
N ASP A 184 36.35 -32.55 -26.18
CA ASP A 184 35.21 -31.87 -25.53
C ASP A 184 34.02 -32.80 -25.17
N CYS A 185 33.99 -34.03 -25.72
CA CYS A 185 32.80 -34.91 -25.68
C CYS A 185 33.04 -36.36 -25.23
N GLY A 186 34.27 -36.85 -25.37
CA GLY A 186 34.68 -38.20 -25.00
C GLY A 186 35.31 -38.26 -23.61
N ASP A 187 35.90 -39.40 -23.27
CA ASP A 187 36.78 -39.49 -22.11
C ASP A 187 38.15 -38.89 -22.47
N HIS A 188 38.67 -38.01 -21.61
CA HIS A 188 39.99 -37.37 -21.75
C HIS A 188 41.17 -38.37 -21.74
N SER A 189 40.90 -39.68 -21.68
CA SER A 189 41.88 -40.76 -21.73
C SER A 189 42.40 -41.09 -23.13
N ARG A 190 41.65 -40.74 -24.19
CA ARG A 190 42.08 -40.96 -25.60
C ARG A 190 42.72 -39.73 -26.23
N HIS A 191 42.16 -38.56 -25.96
CA HIS A 191 42.71 -37.27 -26.35
C HIS A 191 42.78 -36.39 -25.08
N PRO A 192 43.94 -36.34 -24.40
CA PRO A 192 44.10 -35.58 -23.15
C PRO A 192 44.25 -34.08 -23.39
N ASN A 193 44.70 -33.70 -24.60
CA ASN A 193 44.87 -32.32 -25.03
C ASN A 193 43.83 -31.98 -26.11
N ARG A 194 43.33 -30.74 -26.09
CA ARG A 194 42.45 -30.18 -27.13
C ARG A 194 43.21 -29.79 -28.40
N SER A 195 44.52 -29.57 -28.27
CA SER A 195 45.46 -29.19 -29.31
C SER A 195 46.37 -30.36 -29.73
N LEU A 196 46.89 -30.28 -30.94
CA LEU A 196 47.78 -31.26 -31.60
C LEU A 196 49.17 -30.63 -31.82
N LEU A 197 50.26 -31.40 -31.76
CA LEU A 197 51.59 -30.85 -32.08
C LEU A 197 51.75 -30.60 -33.59
N VAL A 198 52.55 -29.60 -33.96
CA VAL A 198 52.83 -29.27 -35.39
C VAL A 198 53.44 -30.48 -36.13
N SER A 199 54.30 -31.26 -35.47
CA SER A 199 54.89 -32.48 -36.04
C SER A 199 53.85 -33.56 -36.33
N GLU A 200 52.89 -33.77 -35.42
CA GLU A 200 51.82 -34.76 -35.58
C GLU A 200 50.83 -34.34 -36.68
N ALA A 201 50.60 -33.02 -36.82
CA ALA A 201 49.80 -32.47 -37.91
C ALA A 201 50.46 -32.66 -39.28
N SER A 202 51.79 -32.47 -39.36
CA SER A 202 52.57 -32.71 -40.59
C SER A 202 52.55 -34.20 -40.97
N GLU A 203 52.73 -35.11 -39.99
CA GLU A 203 52.65 -36.55 -40.20
C GLU A 203 51.25 -36.99 -40.69
N TYR A 204 50.18 -36.39 -40.17
CA TYR A 204 48.82 -36.65 -40.65
C TYR A 204 48.60 -36.20 -42.11
N LEU A 205 49.14 -35.05 -42.50
CA LEU A 205 49.01 -34.52 -43.87
C LEU A 205 49.83 -35.34 -44.88
N MET A 206 50.99 -35.87 -44.47
CA MET A 206 51.84 -36.74 -45.29
C MET A 206 51.15 -38.01 -45.81
N LEU A 207 50.07 -38.45 -45.15
CA LEU A 207 49.24 -39.58 -45.60
C LEU A 207 48.51 -39.30 -46.93
N TYR A 208 48.38 -38.04 -47.35
CA TYR A 208 47.68 -37.62 -48.57
C TYR A 208 48.61 -37.36 -49.77
N GLY A 209 49.92 -37.20 -49.54
CA GLY A 209 50.95 -37.07 -50.57
C GLY A 209 52.08 -36.09 -50.17
N PRO A 210 53.27 -36.19 -50.80
CA PRO A 210 54.41 -35.34 -50.46
C PRO A 210 54.16 -33.85 -50.76
N GLU A 211 53.35 -33.54 -51.77
CA GLU A 211 52.94 -32.16 -52.12
C GLU A 211 52.23 -31.41 -50.97
N TYR A 212 51.71 -32.14 -49.97
CA TYR A 212 51.05 -31.56 -48.80
C TYR A 212 52.06 -31.11 -47.72
N GLU A 213 53.26 -31.72 -47.68
CA GLU A 213 54.33 -31.35 -46.75
C GLU A 213 55.03 -30.07 -47.21
N ASP A 214 55.39 -30.00 -48.50
CA ASP A 214 56.02 -28.81 -49.13
C ASP A 214 55.16 -27.54 -48.97
N LEU A 215 53.83 -27.68 -48.96
CA LEU A 215 52.88 -26.58 -48.83
C LEU A 215 52.34 -26.38 -47.40
N PHE A 216 52.71 -27.20 -46.43
CA PHE A 216 52.21 -27.10 -45.05
C PHE A 216 52.68 -25.81 -44.36
N ALA A 217 53.99 -25.49 -44.43
CA ALA A 217 54.55 -24.28 -43.85
C ALA A 217 53.93 -23.01 -44.45
N THR A 218 53.84 -22.96 -45.78
CA THR A 218 53.17 -21.90 -46.57
C THR A 218 51.70 -21.72 -46.16
N SER A 219 50.99 -22.83 -45.90
CA SER A 219 49.60 -22.80 -45.44
C SER A 219 49.47 -22.18 -44.05
N LEU A 220 50.37 -22.49 -43.11
CA LEU A 220 50.37 -21.92 -41.76
C LEU A 220 50.84 -20.45 -41.72
N GLU A 221 51.82 -20.06 -42.53
CA GLU A 221 52.17 -18.65 -42.75
C GLU A 221 50.97 -17.83 -43.26
N TRP A 222 50.15 -18.42 -44.14
CA TRP A 222 48.94 -17.75 -44.60
C TRP A 222 47.92 -17.54 -43.47
N VAL A 223 47.76 -18.50 -42.55
CA VAL A 223 46.89 -18.33 -41.37
C VAL A 223 47.36 -17.16 -40.50
N ILE A 224 48.68 -17.01 -40.27
CA ILE A 224 49.25 -15.86 -39.56
C ILE A 224 48.94 -14.55 -40.30
N LYS A 225 49.19 -14.49 -41.61
CA LYS A 225 49.00 -13.26 -42.43
C LYS A 225 47.54 -12.89 -42.66
N SER A 226 46.62 -13.85 -42.58
CA SER A 226 45.18 -13.65 -42.79
C SER A 226 44.54 -12.79 -41.69
N GLY A 227 44.93 -13.01 -40.42
CA GLY A 227 44.41 -12.27 -39.27
C GLY A 227 42.92 -12.49 -38.93
N GLU A 228 42.20 -13.31 -39.70
CA GLU A 228 40.81 -13.70 -39.48
C GLU A 228 40.72 -15.13 -38.89
N ASP A 229 39.67 -15.45 -38.12
CA ASP A 229 39.45 -16.82 -37.59
C ASP A 229 39.02 -17.76 -38.73
N VAL A 230 39.99 -18.50 -39.26
CA VAL A 230 39.81 -19.50 -40.33
C VAL A 230 39.44 -20.90 -39.81
N GLY A 231 39.09 -21.03 -38.52
CA GLY A 231 38.78 -22.33 -37.89
C GLY A 231 39.98 -23.01 -37.22
N ILE A 232 41.20 -22.48 -37.41
CA ILE A 232 42.48 -23.01 -36.92
C ILE A 232 43.17 -21.93 -36.08
N ARG A 233 43.40 -22.22 -34.80
CA ARG A 233 44.19 -21.42 -33.87
C ARG A 233 45.61 -21.98 -33.79
N LEU A 234 46.59 -21.10 -34.02
CA LEU A 234 48.01 -21.38 -33.81
C LEU A 234 48.38 -21.04 -32.37
N LEU A 235 49.18 -21.88 -31.72
CA LEU A 235 49.58 -21.73 -30.32
C LEU A 235 51.10 -21.74 -30.20
N GLY A 236 51.64 -20.69 -29.58
CA GLY A 236 53.07 -20.52 -29.37
C GLY A 236 53.60 -21.27 -28.15
N SER A 237 54.68 -20.77 -27.55
CA SER A 237 55.11 -21.20 -26.20
C SER A 237 54.22 -20.63 -25.09
N ASP A 238 53.62 -19.45 -25.31
CA ASP A 238 52.54 -18.90 -24.50
C ASP A 238 51.21 -19.00 -25.30
N PRO A 239 50.12 -19.56 -24.73
CA PRO A 239 48.83 -19.66 -25.42
C PRO A 239 48.01 -18.36 -25.44
N GLU A 240 48.35 -17.33 -24.66
CA GLU A 240 47.65 -16.05 -24.61
C GLU A 240 48.19 -15.04 -25.66
N GLU A 241 49.45 -15.18 -26.10
CA GLU A 241 50.06 -14.29 -27.11
C GLU A 241 49.79 -14.76 -28.55
N PRO A 242 49.54 -13.85 -29.51
CA PRO A 242 49.36 -14.19 -30.92
C PRO A 242 50.71 -14.54 -31.56
N VAL A 243 50.76 -15.67 -32.25
CA VAL A 243 51.97 -16.14 -32.96
C VAL A 243 52.27 -15.23 -34.16
N THR A 244 53.54 -14.82 -34.31
CA THR A 244 53.98 -13.90 -35.37
C THR A 244 54.84 -14.55 -36.45
N ASP A 245 55.54 -15.64 -36.13
CA ASP A 245 56.37 -16.40 -37.08
C ASP A 245 56.04 -17.90 -37.05
N PHE A 246 56.34 -18.60 -38.15
CA PHE A 246 56.15 -20.05 -38.24
C PHE A 246 56.98 -20.83 -37.20
N SER A 247 58.21 -20.38 -36.89
CA SER A 247 59.09 -21.08 -35.94
C SER A 247 58.60 -21.03 -34.48
N GLU A 248 57.66 -20.13 -34.17
CA GLU A 248 57.07 -19.99 -32.85
C GLU A 248 55.91 -20.98 -32.60
N ILE A 249 55.33 -21.58 -33.66
CA ILE A 249 54.17 -22.48 -33.55
C ILE A 249 54.58 -23.80 -32.90
N THR A 250 54.01 -24.11 -31.73
CA THR A 250 54.23 -25.40 -31.05
C THR A 250 53.04 -26.35 -31.21
N HIS A 251 51.82 -25.81 -31.17
CA HIS A 251 50.58 -26.57 -31.24
C HIS A 251 49.54 -25.91 -32.16
N LEU A 252 48.59 -26.73 -32.63
CA LEU A 252 47.46 -26.35 -33.46
C LEU A 252 46.16 -26.77 -32.77
N GLU A 253 45.15 -25.91 -32.78
CA GLU A 253 43.85 -26.16 -32.15
C GLU A 253 42.70 -25.72 -33.07
N SER A 254 41.55 -26.38 -33.03
CA SER A 254 40.36 -25.91 -33.76
C SER A 254 39.50 -24.97 -32.91
N THR A 255 39.11 -23.83 -33.49
CA THR A 255 38.11 -22.93 -32.90
C THR A 255 36.68 -23.52 -33.02
N HIS A 256 36.46 -24.50 -33.89
CA HIS A 256 35.15 -25.07 -34.22
C HIS A 256 35.10 -26.62 -34.10
N PRO A 257 35.01 -27.17 -32.86
CA PRO A 257 34.99 -28.61 -32.62
C PRO A 257 33.79 -29.36 -33.22
N LYS A 258 34.09 -30.48 -33.90
CA LYS A 258 33.16 -31.38 -34.60
C LYS A 258 32.49 -32.37 -33.63
N MET A 259 31.59 -31.85 -32.81
CA MET A 259 30.88 -32.62 -31.77
C MET A 259 29.72 -33.47 -32.34
N SER A 260 29.58 -34.70 -31.85
CA SER A 260 28.39 -35.53 -32.08
C SER A 260 27.10 -34.90 -31.51
N PHE A 261 25.96 -35.17 -32.16
CA PHE A 261 24.63 -34.70 -31.74
C PHE A 261 24.32 -35.01 -30.28
N ILE A 262 24.69 -36.22 -29.81
CA ILE A 262 24.45 -36.67 -28.42
C ILE A 262 25.23 -35.79 -27.43
N CYS A 263 26.47 -35.42 -27.75
CA CYS A 263 27.27 -34.53 -26.92
C CYS A 263 26.68 -33.10 -26.88
N ARG A 264 26.33 -32.56 -28.06
CA ARG A 264 25.69 -31.23 -28.15
C ARG A 264 24.40 -31.18 -27.34
N PHE A 265 23.55 -32.21 -27.46
CA PHE A 265 22.34 -32.36 -26.64
C PHE A 265 22.66 -32.43 -25.15
N ARG A 266 23.57 -33.32 -24.71
CA ARG A 266 23.95 -33.49 -23.30
C ARG A 266 24.46 -32.18 -22.69
N ARG A 267 25.39 -31.49 -23.36
CA ARG A 267 26.00 -30.23 -22.91
C ARG A 267 24.97 -29.09 -22.88
N ALA A 268 24.10 -29.00 -23.89
CA ALA A 268 23.00 -28.03 -23.91
C ALA A 268 22.00 -28.29 -22.78
N PHE A 269 21.57 -29.54 -22.58
CA PHE A 269 20.61 -29.96 -21.55
C PHE A 269 21.09 -29.61 -20.14
N PHE A 270 22.31 -30.02 -19.76
CA PHE A 270 22.87 -29.67 -18.44
C PHE A 270 23.04 -28.16 -18.26
N THR A 271 23.49 -27.44 -19.30
CA THR A 271 23.66 -25.98 -19.24
C THR A 271 22.32 -25.26 -19.05
N VAL A 272 21.29 -25.62 -19.82
CA VAL A 272 19.95 -25.02 -19.71
C VAL A 272 19.34 -25.34 -18.35
N ILE A 273 19.40 -26.60 -17.89
CA ILE A 273 18.87 -26.99 -16.58
C ILE A 273 19.56 -26.25 -15.44
N HIS A 274 20.90 -26.20 -15.41
CA HIS A 274 21.62 -25.49 -14.35
C HIS A 274 21.27 -24.00 -14.32
N ARG A 275 21.19 -23.33 -15.48
CA ARG A 275 20.77 -21.92 -15.57
C ARG A 275 19.33 -21.71 -15.08
N VAL A 276 18.40 -22.58 -15.48
CA VAL A 276 16.98 -22.51 -15.05
C VAL A 276 16.84 -22.77 -13.54
N LEU A 277 17.54 -23.78 -12.99
CA LEU A 277 17.55 -24.07 -11.55
C LEU A 277 18.10 -22.90 -10.73
N LEU A 278 19.17 -22.24 -11.21
CA LEU A 278 19.73 -21.05 -10.56
C LEU A 278 18.72 -19.89 -10.53
N CYS A 279 18.00 -19.65 -11.63
CA CYS A 279 16.92 -18.66 -11.67
C CYS A 279 15.78 -19.00 -10.70
N ILE A 280 15.35 -20.27 -10.64
CA ILE A 280 14.31 -20.74 -9.71
C ILE A 280 14.76 -20.56 -8.25
N ALA A 281 16.01 -20.89 -7.92
CA ALA A 281 16.58 -20.69 -6.59
C ALA A 281 16.58 -19.20 -6.19
N GLY A 282 16.95 -18.29 -7.11
CA GLY A 282 16.88 -16.85 -6.89
C GLY A 282 15.45 -16.37 -6.58
N VAL A 283 14.46 -16.82 -7.35
CA VAL A 283 13.04 -16.50 -7.10
C VAL A 283 12.58 -17.07 -5.75
N ALA A 284 12.96 -18.30 -5.39
CA ALA A 284 12.61 -18.91 -4.12
C ALA A 284 13.18 -18.14 -2.92
N VAL A 285 14.42 -17.65 -3.01
CA VAL A 285 15.03 -16.77 -1.97
C VAL A 285 14.25 -15.47 -1.83
N VAL A 286 13.91 -14.80 -2.93
CA VAL A 286 13.12 -13.56 -2.91
C VAL A 286 11.74 -13.78 -2.28
N LEU A 287 11.03 -14.85 -2.66
CA LEU A 287 9.74 -15.20 -2.06
C LEU A 287 9.86 -15.54 -0.57
N GLY A 288 10.93 -16.22 -0.16
CA GLY A 288 11.23 -16.51 1.24
C GLY A 288 11.44 -15.23 2.07
N VAL A 289 12.22 -14.27 1.55
CA VAL A 289 12.43 -12.96 2.18
C VAL A 289 11.11 -12.17 2.29
N LEU A 290 10.30 -12.12 1.22
CA LEU A 290 9.01 -11.44 1.23
C LEU A 290 8.02 -12.08 2.23
N TYR A 291 7.99 -13.42 2.31
CA TYR A 291 7.19 -14.14 3.29
C TYR A 291 7.67 -13.85 4.73
N TYR A 292 8.98 -13.84 4.95
CA TYR A 292 9.58 -13.49 6.24
C TYR A 292 9.26 -12.06 6.66
N MET A 293 9.38 -11.08 5.76
CA MET A 293 9.00 -9.68 6.04
C MET A 293 7.50 -9.56 6.37
N LYS A 294 6.62 -10.24 5.62
CA LYS A 294 5.17 -10.30 5.91
C LYS A 294 4.84 -11.00 7.22
N TYR A 295 5.63 -11.99 7.64
CA TYR A 295 5.53 -12.62 8.95
C TYR A 295 5.98 -11.66 10.06
N ARG A 296 7.14 -11.02 9.90
CA ARG A 296 7.69 -10.03 10.85
C ARG A 296 6.69 -8.89 11.07
N TRP A 297 6.14 -8.32 10.00
CA TRP A 297 5.19 -7.21 10.07
C TRP A 297 3.92 -7.58 10.86
N ARG A 298 3.30 -8.73 10.56
CA ARG A 298 2.13 -9.22 11.31
C ARG A 298 2.45 -9.45 12.78
N LYS A 299 3.62 -10.01 13.09
CA LYS A 299 4.07 -10.22 14.48
C LYS A 299 4.28 -8.90 15.23
N GLU A 300 4.76 -7.85 14.56
CA GLU A 300 4.87 -6.51 15.16
C GLU A 300 3.50 -5.88 15.45
N GLU A 301 2.56 -6.06 14.53
CA GLU A 301 1.19 -5.60 14.68
C GLU A 301 0.47 -6.34 15.82
N GLU A 302 0.66 -7.65 15.96
CA GLU A 302 0.17 -8.44 17.10
C GLU A 302 0.79 -7.98 18.43
N GLU A 303 2.10 -7.79 18.50
CA GLU A 303 2.79 -7.32 19.72
C GLU A 303 2.39 -5.89 20.12
N THR A 304 2.08 -5.02 19.16
CA THR A 304 1.61 -3.65 19.43
C THR A 304 0.13 -3.62 19.82
N ARG A 305 -0.74 -4.40 19.18
CA ARG A 305 -2.14 -4.56 19.59
C ARG A 305 -2.24 -5.10 21.03
N GLN A 306 -1.44 -6.12 21.38
CA GLN A 306 -1.36 -6.65 22.75
C GLN A 306 -0.85 -5.61 23.76
N MET A 307 0.06 -4.72 23.36
CA MET A 307 0.50 -3.60 24.20
C MET A 307 -0.64 -2.63 24.46
N TYR A 308 -1.40 -2.21 23.42
CA TYR A 308 -2.51 -1.27 23.59
C TYR A 308 -3.67 -1.87 24.40
N ASP A 309 -4.04 -3.13 24.16
CA ASP A 309 -5.04 -3.87 24.95
C ASP A 309 -4.63 -3.99 26.44
N MET A 310 -3.34 -4.20 26.73
CA MET A 310 -2.82 -4.19 28.09
C MET A 310 -2.89 -2.79 28.73
N VAL A 311 -2.58 -1.73 27.97
CA VAL A 311 -2.65 -0.33 28.43
C VAL A 311 -4.09 0.07 28.75
N GLU A 312 -5.06 -0.29 27.91
CA GLU A 312 -6.48 -0.05 28.12
C GLU A 312 -6.97 -0.71 29.42
N LYS A 313 -6.65 -2.00 29.62
CA LYS A 313 -6.96 -2.74 30.85
C LYS A 313 -6.34 -2.12 32.11
N ILE A 314 -5.11 -1.61 32.04
CA ILE A 314 -4.48 -0.89 33.15
C ILE A 314 -5.23 0.41 33.47
N ILE A 315 -5.58 1.18 32.43
CA ILE A 315 -6.31 2.45 32.58
C ILE A 315 -7.69 2.21 33.21
N ASP A 316 -8.42 1.17 32.79
CA ASP A 316 -9.76 0.90 33.31
C ASP A 316 -9.73 0.40 34.76
N VAL A 317 -8.76 -0.43 35.17
CA VAL A 317 -8.57 -0.80 36.58
C VAL A 317 -8.27 0.44 37.44
N LEU A 318 -7.38 1.32 36.98
CA LEU A 318 -7.02 2.53 37.72
C LEU A 318 -8.19 3.53 37.80
N ARG A 319 -8.96 3.69 36.72
CA ARG A 319 -10.16 4.53 36.70
C ARG A 319 -11.22 4.00 37.67
N SER A 320 -11.58 2.73 37.54
CA SER A 320 -12.60 2.07 38.40
C SER A 320 -12.23 2.14 39.88
N HIS A 321 -10.95 1.90 40.21
CA HIS A 321 -10.44 2.03 41.57
C HIS A 321 -10.48 3.48 42.07
N SER A 322 -10.19 4.47 41.21
CA SER A 322 -10.26 5.88 41.60
C SER A 322 -11.68 6.37 41.86
N GLU A 323 -12.66 5.86 41.10
CA GLU A 323 -14.09 6.14 41.30
C GLU A 323 -14.58 5.50 42.62
N ALA A 324 -14.24 4.24 42.87
CA ALA A 324 -14.57 3.55 44.13
C ALA A 324 -13.92 4.20 45.37
N ALA A 325 -12.69 4.72 45.24
CA ALA A 325 -11.97 5.46 46.29
C ALA A 325 -12.50 6.89 46.51
N GLN A 326 -13.27 7.43 45.57
CA GLN A 326 -13.96 8.71 45.75
C GLN A 326 -15.29 8.54 46.49
N GLU A 327 -16.03 7.46 46.20
CA GLU A 327 -17.27 7.14 46.91
C GLU A 327 -16.98 6.70 48.36
N ASN A 328 -15.95 5.87 48.56
CA ASN A 328 -15.57 5.35 49.87
C ASN A 328 -14.33 6.08 50.40
N LYS A 329 -14.53 6.98 51.38
CA LYS A 329 -13.45 7.78 52.01
C LYS A 329 -12.36 6.96 52.70
N ASP A 330 -12.60 5.68 52.96
CA ASP A 330 -11.66 4.76 53.59
C ASP A 330 -10.70 4.09 52.59
N LEU A 331 -11.01 4.14 51.28
CA LEU A 331 -10.13 3.62 50.22
C LEU A 331 -9.06 4.64 49.81
N GLN A 332 -7.83 4.16 49.62
CA GLN A 332 -6.71 5.01 49.21
C GLN A 332 -6.74 5.31 47.69
N PRO A 333 -6.44 6.55 47.25
CA PRO A 333 -6.53 6.96 45.84
C PRO A 333 -5.32 6.54 44.98
N TYR A 334 -4.58 5.50 45.38
CA TYR A 334 -3.38 4.99 44.70
C TYR A 334 -3.31 3.47 44.79
N LEU A 335 -2.72 2.82 43.78
CA LEU A 335 -2.69 1.36 43.65
C LEU A 335 -1.28 0.86 43.32
N PRO A 336 -0.71 -0.12 44.06
CA PRO A 336 0.63 -0.64 43.78
C PRO A 336 0.73 -1.30 42.40
N ILE A 337 1.80 -1.00 41.65
CA ILE A 337 2.04 -1.60 40.31
C ILE A 337 2.01 -3.15 40.34
N PRO A 338 2.59 -3.84 41.36
CA PRO A 338 2.47 -5.30 41.46
C PRO A 338 1.02 -5.78 41.60
N HIS A 339 0.17 -5.05 42.33
CA HIS A 339 -1.23 -5.40 42.52
C HIS A 339 -2.04 -5.22 41.23
N VAL A 340 -1.83 -4.14 40.48
CA VAL A 340 -2.46 -3.95 39.16
C VAL A 340 -2.08 -5.06 38.19
N ARG A 341 -0.79 -5.43 38.16
CA ARG A 341 -0.32 -6.57 37.33
C ARG A 341 -1.01 -7.86 37.72
N ASP A 342 -1.13 -8.13 39.02
CA ASP A 342 -1.64 -9.39 39.54
C ASP A 342 -3.18 -9.47 39.43
N SER A 343 -3.86 -8.34 39.32
CA SER A 343 -5.28 -8.23 38.94
C SER A 343 -5.53 -8.47 37.45
N LEU A 344 -4.54 -8.23 36.58
CA LEU A 344 -4.70 -8.29 35.11
C LEU A 344 -4.04 -9.53 34.47
N VAL A 345 -3.01 -10.09 35.10
CA VAL A 345 -2.20 -11.19 34.58
C VAL A 345 -2.15 -12.30 35.61
N GLN A 346 -2.83 -13.41 35.31
CA GLN A 346 -2.84 -14.57 36.19
C GLN A 346 -1.40 -15.12 36.41
N PRO A 347 -1.09 -15.73 37.58
CA PRO A 347 0.26 -16.19 37.89
C PRO A 347 0.88 -17.12 36.83
N GLN A 348 0.06 -17.93 36.15
CA GLN A 348 0.47 -18.84 35.08
C GLN A 348 0.97 -18.10 33.82
N GLU A 349 0.38 -16.95 33.49
CA GLU A 349 0.64 -16.22 32.25
C GLU A 349 1.77 -15.19 32.38
N ARG A 350 2.23 -14.89 33.61
CA ARG A 350 3.26 -13.88 33.90
C ARG A 350 4.51 -14.00 33.02
N LYS A 351 5.01 -15.22 32.74
CA LYS A 351 6.19 -15.42 31.88
C LYS A 351 5.93 -15.02 30.42
N LYS A 352 4.75 -15.33 29.88
CA LYS A 352 4.33 -15.00 28.51
C LYS A 352 4.09 -13.49 28.36
N MET A 353 3.37 -12.89 29.31
CA MET A 353 2.96 -11.48 29.24
C MET A 353 4.02 -10.49 29.74
N LYS A 354 5.14 -10.94 30.32
CA LYS A 354 6.21 -10.07 30.84
C LYS A 354 6.66 -9.00 29.82
N LYS A 355 6.97 -9.40 28.59
CA LYS A 355 7.41 -8.48 27.52
C LYS A 355 6.33 -7.44 27.17
N VAL A 356 5.06 -7.85 27.15
CA VAL A 356 3.92 -6.96 26.89
C VAL A 356 3.72 -5.97 28.04
N TRP A 357 3.80 -6.47 29.28
CA TRP A 357 3.70 -5.67 30.51
C TRP A 357 4.79 -4.60 30.60
N GLU A 358 6.07 -4.97 30.43
CA GLU A 358 7.19 -4.04 30.48
C GLU A 358 7.08 -2.95 29.40
N ARG A 359 6.65 -3.34 28.19
CA ARG A 359 6.40 -2.39 27.09
C ARG A 359 5.22 -1.46 27.39
N ALA A 360 4.12 -1.98 27.95
CA ALA A 360 2.94 -1.21 28.33
C ALA A 360 3.23 -0.21 29.46
N VAL A 361 3.99 -0.62 30.50
CA VAL A 361 4.45 0.28 31.58
C VAL A 361 5.32 1.40 31.04
N THR A 362 6.23 1.09 30.11
CA THR A 362 7.11 2.09 29.46
C THR A 362 6.33 3.06 28.59
N PHE A 363 5.31 2.58 27.87
CA PHE A 363 4.40 3.44 27.10
C PHE A 363 3.56 4.34 28.01
N LEU A 364 2.99 3.81 29.09
CA LEU A 364 2.21 4.56 30.07
C LEU A 364 3.03 5.70 30.69
N SER A 365 4.26 5.45 31.14
CA SER A 365 5.10 6.49 31.77
C SER A 365 5.56 7.57 30.80
N ALA A 366 5.64 7.29 29.50
CA ALA A 366 6.06 8.24 28.46
C ALA A 366 4.88 9.01 27.83
N ASN A 367 3.70 8.41 27.73
CA ASN A 367 2.59 8.93 26.92
C ASN A 367 1.30 9.26 27.72
N GLU A 368 1.08 8.69 28.90
CA GLU A 368 -0.20 8.83 29.62
C GLU A 368 -0.11 9.83 30.79
N SER A 369 -0.51 11.07 30.51
CA SER A 369 -0.51 12.17 31.50
C SER A 369 -1.52 12.02 32.65
N ARG A 370 -2.52 11.12 32.55
CA ARG A 370 -3.54 10.93 33.60
C ARG A 370 -3.08 10.08 34.77
N ILE A 371 -1.95 9.38 34.65
CA ILE A 371 -1.43 8.46 35.67
C ILE A 371 -0.08 8.98 36.18
N ARG A 372 0.01 9.25 37.48
CA ARG A 372 1.28 9.53 38.15
C ARG A 372 1.87 8.23 38.67
N THR A 373 3.15 8.00 38.40
CA THR A 373 3.94 6.98 39.11
C THR A 373 4.64 7.66 40.28
N GLU A 374 4.48 7.11 41.49
CA GLU A 374 4.96 7.68 42.75
C GLU A 374 5.50 6.55 43.64
N THR A 375 6.50 6.83 44.49
CA THR A 375 6.97 5.87 45.49
C THR A 375 6.25 6.14 46.81
N GLN A 376 5.46 5.17 47.28
CA GLN A 376 4.66 5.28 48.48
C GLN A 376 5.05 4.20 49.48
N ARG A 377 5.21 4.59 50.75
CA ARG A 377 5.51 3.67 51.84
C ARG A 377 4.22 3.02 52.34
N ILE A 378 4.12 1.69 52.21
CA ILE A 378 2.95 0.88 52.59
C ILE A 378 3.43 -0.23 53.51
N GLY A 379 2.88 -0.31 54.73
CA GLY A 379 3.29 -1.32 55.71
C GLY A 379 4.76 -1.25 56.14
N GLY A 380 5.41 -0.09 55.99
CA GLY A 380 6.82 0.12 56.33
C GLY A 380 7.83 -0.10 55.19
N ALA A 381 7.40 -0.65 54.05
CA ALA A 381 8.22 -0.84 52.84
C ALA A 381 7.79 0.11 51.71
N ASP A 382 8.72 0.47 50.84
CA ASP A 382 8.49 1.41 49.75
C ASP A 382 8.08 0.68 48.47
N PHE A 383 6.94 1.09 47.88
CA PHE A 383 6.40 0.51 46.65
C PHE A 383 6.18 1.59 45.59
N LEU A 384 6.42 1.24 44.33
CA LEU A 384 5.94 2.03 43.20
C LEU A 384 4.41 1.84 43.07
N VAL A 385 3.69 2.96 43.13
CA VAL A 385 2.23 3.03 43.00
C VAL A 385 1.85 3.88 41.79
N TRP A 386 0.69 3.58 41.22
CA TRP A 386 0.00 4.42 40.27
C TRP A 386 -1.13 5.18 40.95
N ARG A 387 -1.17 6.49 40.72
CA ARG A 387 -2.24 7.40 41.17
C ARG A 387 -2.92 7.99 39.94
N TRP A 388 -4.24 7.86 39.87
CA TRP A 388 -5.06 8.56 38.88
C TRP A 388 -5.12 10.05 39.25
N ILE A 389 -4.67 10.92 38.36
CA ILE A 389 -4.56 12.37 38.61
C ILE A 389 -5.81 13.11 38.13
N GLN A 390 -6.48 12.60 37.10
CA GLN A 390 -7.62 13.27 36.49
C GLN A 390 -8.73 13.43 37.55
N PRO A 391 -9.13 14.67 37.90
CA PRO A 391 -10.30 14.86 38.75
C PRO A 391 -11.49 14.31 37.97
N SER A 392 -12.14 13.29 38.53
CA SER A 392 -13.56 13.13 38.28
C SER A 392 -14.20 14.48 38.62
N LEU A 393 -14.97 15.01 37.66
CA LEU A 393 -15.75 16.21 37.90
C LEU A 393 -16.76 15.85 38.99
N THR A 394 -16.45 16.18 40.24
CA THR A 394 -17.40 16.07 41.35
C THR A 394 -18.60 16.89 40.95
N CYS A 395 -19.68 16.20 40.57
CA CYS A 395 -20.92 16.84 40.25
C CYS A 395 -21.47 17.43 41.56
N ASP A 396 -21.29 18.74 41.72
CA ASP A 396 -22.32 19.51 42.40
C ASP A 396 -23.64 19.13 41.72
N LYS A 397 -24.55 18.55 42.51
CA LYS A 397 -25.74 17.86 42.01
C LYS A 397 -26.75 18.85 41.43
N ILE A 398 -26.53 19.29 40.19
CA ILE A 398 -27.47 19.89 39.22
C ILE A 398 -26.79 19.88 37.84
N SER A 399 -27.56 19.57 36.78
CA SER A 399 -27.18 19.60 35.35
C SER A 399 -26.42 18.38 34.78
N ILE A 400 -27.18 17.33 34.46
CA ILE A 400 -26.78 16.26 33.52
C ILE A 400 -26.91 16.77 32.07
N ILE A 401 -26.07 17.71 31.66
CA ILE A 401 -25.86 18.10 30.26
C ILE A 401 -24.38 18.54 30.12
N PRO A 402 -23.59 18.06 29.14
CA PRO A 402 -22.27 18.62 28.87
C PRO A 402 -22.42 20.12 28.59
N ALA A 403 -21.69 20.96 29.34
CA ALA A 403 -21.95 22.39 29.42
C ALA A 403 -21.73 23.11 28.07
N LYS A 404 -22.82 23.32 27.33
CA LYS A 404 -22.81 24.02 26.04
C LYS A 404 -22.46 25.49 26.26
N VAL A 405 -21.26 25.87 25.86
CA VAL A 405 -20.65 27.15 26.24
C VAL A 405 -20.36 28.04 25.04
N TRP A 406 -20.46 29.35 25.24
CA TRP A 406 -20.06 30.37 24.27
C TRP A 406 -18.54 30.59 24.29
N GLN A 407 -17.90 30.51 23.12
CA GLN A 407 -16.43 30.54 22.98
C GLN A 407 -15.91 31.85 22.37
N GLY A 408 -16.77 32.89 22.26
CA GLY A 408 -16.40 34.22 21.74
C GLY A 408 -16.99 34.53 20.37
N LYS A 409 -16.40 35.50 19.67
CA LYS A 409 -16.77 35.95 18.31
C LYS A 409 -15.69 35.56 17.31
N ALA A 410 -16.11 35.13 16.12
CA ALA A 410 -15.21 34.82 15.00
C ALA A 410 -14.68 36.08 14.30
N PHE A 411 -15.45 37.16 14.29
CA PHE A 411 -15.10 38.43 13.63
C PHE A 411 -15.88 39.61 14.24
N PRO A 412 -15.36 40.85 14.13
CA PRO A 412 -16.13 42.07 14.37
C PRO A 412 -17.34 42.17 13.44
N LEU A 413 -18.44 42.74 13.93
CA LEU A 413 -19.66 42.93 13.15
C LEU A 413 -19.59 44.24 12.36
N ASP A 414 -19.31 44.12 11.07
CA ASP A 414 -19.11 45.21 10.12
C ASP A 414 -20.19 45.19 9.03
N ARG A 415 -20.28 46.27 8.24
CA ARG A 415 -21.17 46.37 7.07
C ARG A 415 -20.96 45.27 6.01
N ARG A 416 -19.84 44.54 6.05
CA ARG A 416 -19.54 43.42 5.15
C ARG A 416 -20.22 42.10 5.55
N ASN A 417 -20.51 41.91 6.83
CA ASN A 417 -21.00 40.65 7.40
C ASN A 417 -22.35 40.79 8.14
N SER A 418 -22.85 42.00 8.34
CA SER A 418 -24.13 42.27 9.01
C SER A 418 -24.99 43.29 8.25
N PRO A 419 -26.33 43.15 8.24
CA PRO A 419 -27.23 44.19 7.71
C PRO A 419 -27.05 45.51 8.48
N PRO A 420 -27.09 46.68 7.81
CA PRO A 420 -26.76 47.96 8.45
C PRO A 420 -27.77 48.36 9.54
N ASN A 421 -29.06 48.03 9.34
CA ASN A 421 -30.15 48.30 10.26
C ASN A 421 -30.93 47.01 10.56
N SER A 422 -31.59 46.97 11.71
CA SER A 422 -32.48 45.87 12.08
C SER A 422 -33.75 45.90 11.25
N LEU A 423 -33.99 44.85 10.45
CA LEU A 423 -35.08 44.87 9.47
C LEU A 423 -36.43 44.41 10.05
N THR A 424 -36.42 43.54 11.06
CA THR A 424 -37.63 42.92 11.62
C THR A 424 -37.44 42.55 13.09
N PRO A 425 -38.50 42.44 13.91
CA PRO A 425 -38.40 42.01 15.31
C PRO A 425 -38.10 40.51 15.51
N CYS A 426 -38.00 39.71 14.44
CA CYS A 426 -37.79 38.27 14.55
C CYS A 426 -36.49 37.80 13.89
N LEU A 427 -35.86 36.78 14.47
CA LEU A 427 -34.60 36.20 14.05
C LEU A 427 -34.74 34.69 13.79
N LYS A 428 -34.06 34.20 12.75
CA LYS A 428 -33.69 32.78 12.58
C LYS A 428 -32.21 32.63 12.88
N ILE A 429 -31.89 31.87 13.92
CA ILE A 429 -30.56 31.45 14.32
C ILE A 429 -30.32 30.04 13.75
N ARG A 430 -29.10 29.73 13.33
CA ARG A 430 -28.67 28.41 12.81
C ARG A 430 -27.44 27.92 13.56
N ASN A 431 -27.22 26.60 13.48
CA ASN A 431 -26.04 25.90 13.98
C ASN A 431 -25.90 25.98 15.52
N MET A 432 -27.03 26.04 16.24
CA MET A 432 -27.08 26.07 17.71
C MET A 432 -26.98 24.67 18.35
N PHE A 433 -27.30 23.62 17.60
CA PHE A 433 -27.33 22.23 18.05
C PHE A 433 -27.23 21.30 16.82
N ASP A 434 -27.08 20.00 17.04
CA ASP A 434 -27.23 18.97 15.99
C ASP A 434 -28.26 17.94 16.46
N PRO A 435 -29.45 17.84 15.82
CA PRO A 435 -30.53 17.00 16.32
C PRO A 435 -30.22 15.50 16.35
N ILE A 436 -29.15 15.04 15.70
CA ILE A 436 -28.69 13.65 15.75
C ILE A 436 -27.90 13.37 17.04
N MET A 437 -27.26 14.40 17.60
CA MET A 437 -26.40 14.31 18.79
C MET A 437 -27.13 14.64 20.10
N GLU A 438 -28.34 15.18 20.04
CA GLU A 438 -29.14 15.51 21.23
C GLU A 438 -29.94 14.29 21.74
N VAL A 439 -29.83 13.98 23.04
CA VAL A 439 -30.53 12.87 23.68
C VAL A 439 -31.50 13.39 24.75
N GLY A 440 -32.68 12.76 24.86
CA GLY A 440 -33.73 13.11 25.82
C GLY A 440 -34.70 14.18 25.32
N GLU A 441 -35.73 14.50 26.11
CA GLU A 441 -36.81 15.39 25.66
C GLU A 441 -36.51 16.88 25.92
N ASN A 442 -35.71 17.16 26.96
CA ASN A 442 -35.55 18.49 27.57
C ASN A 442 -34.29 19.28 27.17
N TRP A 443 -33.40 18.74 26.32
CA TRP A 443 -32.17 19.42 25.86
C TRP A 443 -32.43 20.81 25.24
N HIS A 444 -33.61 20.98 24.64
CA HIS A 444 -34.04 22.24 24.02
C HIS A 444 -34.16 23.40 25.02
N LEU A 445 -34.36 23.12 26.31
CA LEU A 445 -34.36 24.13 27.38
C LEU A 445 -32.96 24.72 27.60
N ALA A 446 -31.90 23.91 27.53
CA ALA A 446 -30.53 24.42 27.64
C ALA A 446 -30.15 25.34 26.46
N ILE A 447 -30.64 25.04 25.25
CA ILE A 447 -30.48 25.93 24.09
C ILE A 447 -31.27 27.25 24.27
N HIS A 448 -32.45 27.18 24.87
CA HIS A 448 -33.27 28.34 25.20
C HIS A 448 -32.56 29.24 26.25
N GLU A 449 -32.05 28.66 27.33
CA GLU A 449 -31.31 29.37 28.37
C GLU A 449 -30.00 29.96 27.85
N ALA A 450 -29.22 29.22 27.06
CA ALA A 450 -27.96 29.72 26.49
C ALA A 450 -28.14 30.96 25.59
N ILE A 451 -29.29 31.10 24.92
CA ILE A 451 -29.63 32.30 24.14
C ILE A 451 -29.98 33.48 25.06
N LEU A 452 -30.74 33.22 26.13
CA LEU A 452 -31.11 34.25 27.13
C LEU A 452 -29.91 34.72 27.96
N GLU A 453 -28.98 33.83 28.29
CA GLU A 453 -27.70 34.18 28.94
C GLU A 453 -26.86 35.06 28.01
N LYS A 454 -26.73 34.66 26.73
CA LYS A 454 -25.94 35.42 25.74
C LYS A 454 -26.51 36.79 25.41
N CYS A 455 -27.83 36.94 25.56
CA CYS A 455 -28.57 38.18 25.38
C CYS A 455 -29.09 38.73 26.73
N SER A 456 -28.37 38.48 27.82
CA SER A 456 -28.78 38.89 29.18
C SER A 456 -28.89 40.40 29.36
N ASP A 457 -28.26 41.17 28.48
CA ASP A 457 -28.37 42.63 28.39
C ASP A 457 -29.58 43.10 27.55
N ASN A 458 -30.38 42.18 26.99
CA ASN A 458 -31.47 42.47 26.06
C ASN A 458 -32.84 42.08 26.61
N ASP A 459 -33.56 43.09 27.10
CA ASP A 459 -34.86 42.95 27.77
C ASP A 459 -36.04 42.84 26.81
N GLY A 460 -35.78 42.67 25.51
CA GLY A 460 -36.83 42.64 24.49
C GLY A 460 -37.19 41.27 23.93
N ILE A 461 -36.56 40.16 24.35
CA ILE A 461 -36.87 38.81 23.84
C ILE A 461 -38.16 38.30 24.51
N VAL A 462 -39.18 37.93 23.73
CA VAL A 462 -40.51 37.53 24.27
C VAL A 462 -40.93 36.10 23.94
N HIS A 463 -40.33 35.47 22.92
CA HIS A 463 -40.62 34.08 22.56
C HIS A 463 -39.42 33.46 21.83
N ILE A 464 -39.06 32.24 22.20
CA ILE A 464 -38.00 31.45 21.57
C ILE A 464 -38.58 30.07 21.25
N ALA A 465 -38.45 29.62 20.00
CA ALA A 465 -38.83 28.28 19.58
C ALA A 465 -37.62 27.54 18.97
N VAL A 466 -37.27 26.39 19.57
CA VAL A 466 -36.23 25.48 19.10
C VAL A 466 -36.85 24.45 18.15
N ASP A 467 -36.33 24.36 16.93
CA ASP A 467 -36.87 23.50 15.88
C ASP A 467 -36.21 22.12 15.93
N LYS A 468 -36.68 21.24 16.82
CA LYS A 468 -36.06 19.94 17.14
C LYS A 468 -35.78 19.06 15.90
N ASN A 469 -36.53 19.22 14.82
CA ASN A 469 -36.39 18.46 13.58
C ASN A 469 -35.43 19.10 12.55
N SER A 470 -34.87 20.28 12.86
CA SER A 470 -34.03 21.03 11.93
C SER A 470 -32.60 20.50 11.86
N ARG A 471 -32.25 19.87 10.74
CA ARG A 471 -30.86 19.46 10.41
C ARG A 471 -29.86 20.63 10.37
N GLU A 472 -30.33 21.88 10.25
CA GLU A 472 -29.50 23.10 10.32
C GLU A 472 -29.30 23.61 11.78
N GLY A 473 -29.84 22.92 12.80
CA GLY A 473 -29.77 23.37 14.20
C GLY A 473 -30.47 24.71 14.44
N CYS A 474 -31.71 24.86 13.95
CA CYS A 474 -32.39 26.16 13.91
C CYS A 474 -33.14 26.53 15.20
N VAL A 475 -33.02 27.81 15.58
CA VAL A 475 -33.80 28.42 16.67
C VAL A 475 -34.42 29.73 16.16
N TYR A 476 -35.64 30.02 16.60
CA TYR A 476 -36.45 31.14 16.11
C TYR A 476 -36.83 32.05 17.27
N VAL A 477 -36.41 33.31 17.23
CA VAL A 477 -36.61 34.29 18.32
C VAL A 477 -37.52 35.43 17.86
N LYS A 478 -38.51 35.80 18.67
CA LYS A 478 -39.33 37.02 18.54
C LYS A 478 -38.92 38.01 19.64
N CYS A 479 -38.72 39.27 19.26
CA CYS A 479 -38.51 40.38 20.17
C CYS A 479 -39.68 41.38 20.15
N LEU A 480 -39.74 42.30 21.11
CA LEU A 480 -40.71 43.40 21.18
C LEU A 480 -40.59 44.37 20.00
N SER A 481 -39.36 44.76 19.64
CA SER A 481 -39.09 45.69 18.54
C SER A 481 -37.90 45.22 17.69
N ALA A 482 -37.74 45.84 16.51
CA ALA A 482 -36.59 45.60 15.65
C ALA A 482 -35.26 46.03 16.29
N GLU A 483 -35.26 47.02 17.20
CA GLU A 483 -34.04 47.44 17.90
C GLU A 483 -33.54 46.33 18.84
N HIS A 484 -34.45 45.71 19.60
CA HIS A 484 -34.15 44.57 20.47
C HIS A 484 -33.70 43.34 19.68
N SER A 485 -34.29 43.06 18.51
CA SER A 485 -33.78 41.98 17.65
C SER A 485 -32.40 42.32 17.07
N GLY A 486 -32.11 43.60 16.80
CA GLY A 486 -30.77 44.06 16.45
C GLY A 486 -29.73 43.84 17.54
N LYS A 487 -30.11 44.06 18.80
CA LYS A 487 -29.26 43.80 19.96
C LYS A 487 -28.95 42.31 20.10
N ALA A 488 -29.98 41.44 20.02
CA ALA A 488 -29.80 39.98 19.98
C ALA A 488 -28.96 39.53 18.76
N PHE A 489 -29.19 40.10 17.58
CA PHE A 489 -28.40 39.81 16.38
C PHE A 489 -26.92 40.09 16.63
N LYS A 490 -26.58 41.24 17.23
CA LYS A 490 -25.20 41.60 17.58
C LYS A 490 -24.58 40.64 18.61
N ALA A 491 -25.33 40.24 19.63
CA ALA A 491 -24.87 39.26 20.64
C ALA A 491 -24.60 37.86 20.05
N LEU A 492 -25.42 37.41 19.10
CA LEU A 492 -25.44 36.02 18.60
C LEU A 492 -24.69 35.80 17.28
N HIS A 493 -24.76 36.73 16.32
CA HIS A 493 -24.23 36.50 14.98
C HIS A 493 -22.70 36.41 14.94
N GLY A 494 -22.14 35.37 14.33
CA GLY A 494 -20.70 35.17 14.26
C GLY A 494 -20.08 34.77 15.61
N SER A 495 -20.89 34.32 16.58
CA SER A 495 -20.40 33.74 17.83
C SER A 495 -20.12 32.24 17.66
N TRP A 496 -19.14 31.72 18.41
CA TRP A 496 -18.94 30.28 18.57
C TRP A 496 -19.71 29.76 19.78
N PHE A 497 -20.45 28.66 19.60
CA PHE A 497 -21.20 27.94 20.63
C PHE A 497 -21.01 26.45 20.42
N ASP A 498 -20.57 25.71 21.45
CA ASP A 498 -20.38 24.25 21.37
C ASP A 498 -19.54 23.80 20.14
N GLY A 499 -18.43 24.51 19.88
CA GLY A 499 -17.56 24.26 18.73
C GLY A 499 -18.14 24.62 17.36
N LYS A 500 -19.34 25.22 17.30
CA LYS A 500 -20.08 25.54 16.06
C LYS A 500 -20.22 27.05 15.87
N LEU A 501 -20.04 27.52 14.63
CA LEU A 501 -20.21 28.93 14.28
C LEU A 501 -21.69 29.26 14.08
N VAL A 502 -22.24 30.12 14.94
CA VAL A 502 -23.65 30.53 14.95
C VAL A 502 -23.88 31.63 13.92
N THR A 503 -24.88 31.43 13.04
CA THR A 503 -25.29 32.44 12.06
C THR A 503 -26.75 32.85 12.28
N VAL A 504 -27.06 34.12 12.01
CA VAL A 504 -28.37 34.72 12.29
C VAL A 504 -28.87 35.43 11.03
N LYS A 505 -30.16 35.35 10.73
CA LYS A 505 -30.83 36.15 9.71
C LYS A 505 -32.14 36.70 10.25
N TYR A 506 -32.52 37.90 9.82
CA TYR A 506 -33.84 38.47 10.09
C TYR A 506 -34.93 37.62 9.42
N LEU A 507 -36.07 37.48 10.12
CA LEU A 507 -37.26 36.79 9.65
C LEU A 507 -38.46 37.75 9.77
N ARG A 508 -39.33 37.78 8.77
CA ARG A 508 -40.53 38.63 8.83
C ARG A 508 -41.51 38.13 9.92
N LEU A 509 -42.20 39.07 10.56
CA LEU A 509 -43.13 38.81 11.66
C LEU A 509 -44.34 37.96 11.22
N ASP A 510 -44.88 38.22 10.03
CA ASP A 510 -45.97 37.44 9.42
C ASP A 510 -45.64 35.95 9.33
N ARG A 511 -44.46 35.62 8.77
CA ARG A 511 -43.97 34.24 8.64
C ARG A 511 -43.64 33.62 10.00
N TYR A 512 -43.22 34.43 10.98
CA TYR A 512 -42.99 33.93 12.35
C TYR A 512 -44.31 33.48 12.98
N HIS A 513 -45.35 34.31 12.95
CA HIS A 513 -46.67 33.99 13.51
C HIS A 513 -47.37 32.85 12.76
N GLN A 514 -47.24 32.76 11.44
CA GLN A 514 -47.72 31.61 10.67
C GLN A 514 -47.09 30.29 11.12
N ARG A 515 -45.81 30.29 11.53
CA ARG A 515 -45.11 29.09 12.00
C ARG A 515 -45.31 28.82 13.50
N PHE A 516 -45.49 29.87 14.29
CA PHE A 516 -45.65 29.82 15.74
C PHE A 516 -46.83 30.70 16.18
N PRO A 517 -48.10 30.26 15.99
CA PRO A 517 -49.28 31.05 16.34
C PRO A 517 -49.33 31.45 17.82
N GLN A 518 -48.80 30.61 18.71
CA GLN A 518 -48.69 30.89 20.14
C GLN A 518 -47.88 32.16 20.43
N ALA A 519 -46.95 32.53 19.54
CA ALA A 519 -46.09 33.70 19.71
C ALA A 519 -46.82 35.03 19.48
N VAL A 520 -48.06 35.04 18.97
CA VAL A 520 -48.84 36.27 18.75
C VAL A 520 -49.09 36.97 20.09
N GLY A 521 -49.58 36.25 21.10
CA GLY A 521 -49.87 36.79 22.44
C GLY A 521 -48.64 37.01 23.34
N CYS A 522 -47.46 36.53 22.95
CA CYS A 522 -46.24 36.72 23.74
C CYS A 522 -45.74 38.18 23.67
N ILE A 523 -45.95 38.92 24.76
CA ILE A 523 -45.47 40.29 24.99
C ILE A 523 -44.58 40.43 26.23
N THR A 524 -44.56 39.45 27.13
CA THR A 524 -43.74 39.47 28.35
C THR A 524 -42.29 39.11 28.04
N PRO A 525 -41.30 39.93 28.44
CA PRO A 525 -39.88 39.58 28.30
C PRO A 525 -39.49 38.30 29.04
N LEU A 526 -38.69 37.47 28.37
CA LEU A 526 -38.04 36.30 28.93
C LEU A 526 -36.70 36.71 29.55
N LYS A 527 -36.36 36.11 30.69
CA LYS A 527 -35.10 36.31 31.41
C LYS A 527 -34.43 34.95 31.67
N PRO A 528 -33.09 34.87 31.71
CA PRO A 528 -32.40 33.64 32.09
C PRO A 528 -32.72 33.24 33.53
N SER A 529 -32.81 31.94 33.81
CA SER A 529 -33.11 31.41 35.14
C SER A 529 -31.93 31.65 36.10
N SER A 530 -32.05 32.63 36.99
CA SER A 530 -30.91 33.14 37.78
C SER A 530 -30.62 32.33 39.06
N LYS A 531 -30.34 31.02 38.96
CA LYS A 531 -29.76 30.23 40.05
C LYS A 531 -28.67 29.27 39.54
N HIS A 532 -27.43 29.52 39.99
CA HIS A 532 -26.19 28.78 39.67
C HIS A 532 -25.71 28.86 38.20
N MET A 533 -24.86 29.86 37.89
CA MET A 533 -23.82 29.81 36.82
C MET A 533 -22.85 31.02 36.82
N ASN A 534 -23.15 32.11 37.55
CA ASN A 534 -22.36 33.36 37.55
C ASN A 534 -20.88 33.28 37.97
N THR A 535 -20.38 32.14 38.47
CA THR A 535 -19.02 32.02 39.03
C THR A 535 -17.92 31.82 37.98
N MET A 536 -18.24 31.37 36.76
CA MET A 536 -17.23 30.95 35.76
C MET A 536 -16.82 32.05 34.76
N ALA A 537 -17.65 33.08 34.52
CA ALA A 537 -17.33 34.14 33.57
C ALA A 537 -16.23 35.10 34.09
N HIS A 538 -16.15 35.31 35.41
CA HIS A 538 -15.29 36.34 36.00
C HIS A 538 -13.81 35.96 36.13
N LEU A 539 -13.46 34.69 35.89
CA LEU A 539 -12.09 34.16 36.04
C LEU A 539 -11.22 34.28 34.77
N ARG A 540 -11.81 34.57 33.60
CA ARG A 540 -11.05 34.70 32.33
C ARG A 540 -10.80 36.14 31.87
N HIS A 541 -11.40 37.14 32.50
CA HIS A 541 -11.16 38.56 32.17
C HIS A 541 -9.95 39.20 32.89
N ARG A 542 -9.20 38.44 33.70
CA ARG A 542 -8.06 38.95 34.49
C ARG A 542 -6.66 38.66 33.92
N THR A 543 -6.55 37.98 32.78
CA THR A 543 -5.26 37.57 32.17
C THR A 543 -4.93 38.29 30.85
N SER A 544 -5.60 39.40 30.54
CA SER A 544 -5.41 40.16 29.30
C SER A 544 -5.34 41.68 29.50
N THR A 545 -4.57 42.14 30.49
CA THR A 545 -4.08 43.55 30.54
C THR A 545 -2.62 43.64 30.99
N SER A 546 -1.86 44.48 30.29
CA SER A 546 -0.58 45.08 30.71
C SER A 546 0.59 44.16 31.10
N ASN A 547 1.41 43.80 30.11
CA ASN A 547 2.87 43.77 30.31
C ASN A 547 3.53 44.73 29.30
N LYS A 548 3.46 46.03 29.62
CA LYS A 548 4.29 47.09 29.03
C LYS A 548 4.73 48.04 30.13
N LEU A 549 5.87 47.72 30.73
CA LEU A 549 6.68 48.64 31.54
C LEU A 549 8.13 48.30 31.21
N GLY A 550 8.72 49.08 30.29
CA GLY A 550 10.13 49.38 30.42
C GLY A 550 10.25 50.68 31.21
N PHE A 551 11.38 50.89 31.88
CA PHE A 551 12.14 52.15 31.82
C PHE A 551 13.46 51.98 32.57
N SER A 552 14.49 52.65 32.04
CA SER A 552 15.84 52.89 32.60
C SER A 552 16.73 51.67 32.84
#